data_AF-A0A2S4ZQT6-F1
#
_entry.id   AF-A0A2S4ZQT6-F1
#
_cell.length_a   1.000
_cell.length_b   1.000
_cell.length_c   1.000
_cell.angle_alpha   90.00
_cell.angle_beta   90.00
_cell.angle_gamma   90.00
#
_symmetry.space_group_name_H-M   'P 1'
#
loop_
_entity.id
_entity.type
_entity.pdbx_description
1 polymer ?
#
loop_
_entity_poly.entity_id
_entity_poly.type
_entity_poly.pdbx_seq_one_letter_code
_entity_poly.pdbx_strand_id
1 'polypeptide(L)'
;MSIRSDRPVSTEQIHAALAALAAEPEPAPKKRPEGPREEERLRLLGSLLAKTELEITAATRLTEEEEIEDVLETLLGWGEQLGRDPDLAVNVLTNRLQRTAVQVSEPEAEELPPGREAAFAAVMTAVYALGAQLHADRGDEEGTRHALSGAEEALIDILQGMHDLRVAIGDAAGPVSEGND
;
A
#
# COMPACT_ATOMS: atom_id res chain seq x y z
N MET A 1 -20.88 9.60 -1.65
CA MET A 1 -20.71 11.07 -1.44
C MET A 1 -19.71 11.56 -2.51
N SER A 2 -19.62 12.85 -2.86
CA SER A 2 -18.61 13.27 -3.85
C SER A 2 -17.23 13.23 -3.20
N ILE A 3 -16.25 12.59 -3.85
CA ILE A 3 -14.81 12.59 -3.47
C ILE A 3 -14.22 14.02 -3.46
N ARG A 4 -15.03 15.01 -3.85
CA ARG A 4 -14.67 16.42 -3.86
C ARG A 4 -14.78 16.98 -2.45
N SER A 5 -13.64 17.26 -1.85
CA SER A 5 -13.58 18.20 -0.72
C SER A 5 -14.12 19.56 -1.18
N ASP A 6 -15.03 20.14 -0.40
CA ASP A 6 -15.52 21.51 -0.62
C ASP A 6 -14.42 22.57 -0.44
N ARG A 7 -13.29 22.16 0.16
CA ARG A 7 -12.10 22.99 0.40
C ARG A 7 -10.84 22.14 0.17
N PRO A 8 -10.45 21.88 -1.09
CA PRO A 8 -9.22 21.15 -1.37
C PRO A 8 -8.03 21.92 -0.79
N VAL A 9 -7.02 21.17 -0.32
CA VAL A 9 -5.79 21.76 0.22
C VAL A 9 -5.10 22.60 -0.87
N SER A 10 -4.74 23.82 -0.54
CA SER A 10 -4.08 24.74 -1.47
C SER A 10 -2.60 24.40 -1.64
N THR A 11 -2.02 24.83 -2.75
CA THR A 11 -0.59 24.66 -3.03
C THR A 11 0.29 25.27 -1.94
N GLU A 12 -0.10 26.43 -1.38
CA GLU A 12 0.60 27.09 -0.29
C GLU A 12 0.52 26.29 1.01
N GLN A 13 -0.63 25.69 1.32
CA GLN A 13 -0.80 24.84 2.50
C GLN A 13 0.08 23.58 2.42
N ILE A 14 0.17 22.96 1.23
CA ILE A 14 1.03 21.79 1.02
C ILE A 14 2.51 22.19 1.17
N HIS A 15 2.91 23.31 0.57
CA HIS A 15 4.28 23.81 0.68
C HIS A 15 4.63 24.14 2.15
N ALA A 16 3.73 24.77 2.89
CA ALA A 16 3.94 25.07 4.31
C ALA A 16 4.09 23.79 5.16
N ALA A 17 3.31 22.74 4.86
CA ALA A 17 3.45 21.44 5.53
C ALA A 17 4.81 20.80 5.25
N LEU A 18 5.27 20.81 4.00
CA LEU A 18 6.60 20.33 3.62
C LEU A 18 7.73 21.11 4.31
N ALA A 19 7.59 22.43 4.40
CA ALA A 19 8.52 23.28 5.12
C ALA A 19 8.60 22.93 6.62
N ALA A 20 7.45 22.71 7.26
CA ALA A 20 7.37 22.32 8.66
C ALA A 20 8.02 20.94 8.93
N LEU A 21 7.97 20.04 7.94
CA LEU A 21 8.61 18.72 7.98
C LEU A 21 10.08 18.74 7.52
N ALA A 22 10.66 19.92 7.29
CA ALA A 22 12.01 20.09 6.73
C ALA A 22 12.25 19.26 5.45
N ALA A 23 11.22 19.14 4.61
CA ALA A 23 11.16 18.25 3.45
C ALA A 23 10.82 18.99 2.15
N GLU A 24 11.13 20.28 2.07
CA GLU A 24 10.94 21.06 0.86
C GLU A 24 11.69 20.41 -0.31
N PRO A 25 11.02 20.04 -1.42
CA PRO A 25 11.69 19.39 -2.53
C PRO A 25 12.71 20.33 -3.18
N GLU A 26 13.95 19.85 -3.35
CA GLU A 26 14.95 20.55 -4.15
C GLU A 26 14.65 20.41 -5.67
N PRO A 27 14.90 21.44 -6.50
CA PRO A 27 15.55 22.69 -6.16
C PRO A 27 14.55 23.64 -5.52
N ALA A 28 14.83 23.99 -4.27
CA ALA A 28 14.11 25.04 -3.59
C ALA A 28 14.14 26.28 -4.50
N PRO A 29 12.99 26.93 -4.75
CA PRO A 29 12.93 28.23 -5.36
C PRO A 29 13.53 29.24 -4.37
N LYS A 30 14.85 29.24 -4.16
CA LYS A 30 15.52 30.23 -3.30
C LYS A 30 15.30 31.67 -3.77
N LYS A 31 14.58 31.92 -4.88
CA LYS A 31 14.27 33.23 -5.46
C LYS A 31 13.00 33.28 -6.34
N ARG A 32 11.86 32.66 -6.00
CA ARG A 32 10.57 33.01 -6.67
C ARG A 32 9.73 33.92 -5.79
N PRO A 33 9.59 35.22 -6.13
CA PRO A 33 8.79 36.16 -5.34
C PRO A 33 7.28 35.84 -5.33
N GLU A 34 6.82 34.95 -6.22
CA GLU A 34 5.40 34.64 -6.45
C GLU A 34 4.89 33.41 -5.64
N GLY A 35 5.75 32.69 -4.92
CA GLY A 35 5.36 31.47 -4.20
C GLY A 35 5.21 30.21 -5.08
N PRO A 36 4.74 29.07 -4.52
CA PRO A 36 4.51 27.85 -5.28
C PRO A 36 3.30 27.99 -6.21
N ARG A 37 3.34 27.36 -7.38
CA ARG A 37 2.29 27.48 -8.40
C ARG A 37 1.26 26.36 -8.30
N GLU A 38 0.02 26.63 -8.68
CA GLU A 38 -1.05 25.63 -8.66
C GLU A 38 -0.76 24.40 -9.53
N GLU A 39 -0.01 24.57 -10.62
CA GLU A 39 0.49 23.48 -11.48
C GLU A 39 1.39 22.48 -10.70
N GLU A 40 2.02 22.93 -9.62
CA GLU A 40 2.92 22.13 -8.78
C GLU A 40 2.15 21.36 -7.71
N ARG A 41 0.85 21.60 -7.53
CA ARG A 41 0.02 21.02 -6.45
C ARG A 41 0.16 19.51 -6.35
N LEU A 42 0.00 18.79 -7.46
CA LEU A 42 0.08 17.32 -7.47
C LEU A 42 1.49 16.82 -7.15
N ARG A 43 2.54 17.50 -7.64
CA ARG A 43 3.94 17.16 -7.33
C ARG A 43 4.24 17.38 -5.84
N LEU A 44 3.77 18.49 -5.28
CA LEU A 44 3.94 18.79 -3.85
C LEU A 44 3.15 17.81 -2.98
N LEU A 45 1.93 17.42 -3.37
CA LEU A 45 1.17 16.37 -2.70
C LEU A 45 1.91 15.03 -2.71
N GLY A 46 2.49 14.65 -3.85
CA GLY A 46 3.33 13.46 -3.94
C GLY A 46 4.56 13.52 -3.03
N SER A 47 5.21 14.69 -2.93
CA SER A 47 6.35 14.90 -2.03
C SER A 47 5.94 14.78 -0.56
N LEU A 48 4.79 15.35 -0.20
CA LEU A 48 4.27 15.30 1.17
C LEU A 48 3.89 13.87 1.57
N LEU A 49 3.26 13.13 0.66
CA LEU A 49 2.98 11.71 0.84
C LEU A 49 4.26 10.91 1.06
N ALA A 50 5.26 11.06 0.20
CA ALA A 50 6.54 10.36 0.33
C ALA A 50 7.24 10.67 1.67
N LYS A 51 7.25 11.95 2.09
CA LYS A 51 7.82 12.33 3.38
C LYS A 51 7.07 11.68 4.55
N THR A 52 5.74 11.68 4.50
CA THR A 52 4.90 11.07 5.55
C THR A 52 5.20 9.58 5.69
N GLU A 53 5.40 8.90 4.57
CA GLU A 53 5.73 7.47 4.56
C GLU A 53 7.10 7.18 5.12
N LEU A 54 8.10 8.00 4.80
CA LEU A 54 9.43 7.87 5.40
C LEU A 54 9.41 8.10 6.92
N GLU A 55 8.61 9.06 7.41
CA GLU A 55 8.44 9.28 8.85
C GLU A 55 7.73 8.10 9.52
N ILE A 56 6.68 7.54 8.90
CA ILE A 56 6.03 6.31 9.39
C ILE A 56 7.07 5.18 9.43
N THR A 57 7.80 4.92 8.34
CA THR A 57 8.84 3.88 8.30
C THR A 57 9.94 4.09 9.34
N ALA A 58 10.31 5.34 9.65
CA ALA A 58 11.28 5.63 10.68
C ALA A 58 10.72 5.42 12.11
N ALA A 59 9.42 5.63 12.29
CA ALA A 59 8.72 5.47 13.57
C ALA A 59 8.34 4.02 13.86
N THR A 60 7.94 3.25 12.85
CA THR A 60 7.62 1.83 12.96
C THR A 60 8.90 1.02 12.97
N ARG A 61 9.22 0.34 14.07
CA ARG A 61 10.43 -0.49 14.13
C ARG A 61 10.18 -1.83 13.46
N LEU A 62 11.05 -2.23 12.53
CA LEU A 62 11.06 -3.56 11.91
C LEU A 62 11.62 -4.67 12.83
N THR A 63 11.50 -4.51 14.16
CA THR A 63 11.88 -5.57 15.10
C THR A 63 10.65 -6.44 15.37
N GLU A 64 10.79 -7.77 15.18
CA GLU A 64 9.71 -8.76 15.19
C GLU A 64 8.73 -8.67 16.38
N GLU A 65 9.15 -8.12 17.52
CA GLU A 65 8.34 -8.01 18.74
C GLU A 65 7.40 -6.79 18.80
N GLU A 66 7.65 -5.72 18.02
CA GLU A 66 6.86 -4.46 18.05
C GLU A 66 6.12 -4.18 16.72
N GLU A 67 6.35 -4.98 15.66
CA GLU A 67 5.85 -4.73 14.30
C GLU A 67 4.32 -4.70 14.20
N ILE A 68 3.62 -5.57 14.94
CA ILE A 68 2.15 -5.68 14.84
C ILE A 68 1.47 -4.50 15.54
N GLU A 69 1.96 -4.05 16.67
CA GLU A 69 1.31 -3.00 17.47
C GLU A 69 1.44 -1.63 16.79
N ASP A 70 2.63 -1.29 16.28
CA ASP A 70 2.88 -0.06 15.51
C ASP A 70 2.04 0.01 14.23
N VAL A 71 1.85 -1.13 13.55
CA VAL A 71 1.00 -1.23 12.37
C VAL A 71 -0.47 -1.03 12.73
N LEU A 72 -0.95 -1.64 13.83
CA LEU A 72 -2.33 -1.50 14.27
C LEU A 72 -2.68 -0.04 14.63
N GLU A 73 -1.83 0.65 15.38
CA GLU A 73 -2.05 2.06 15.74
C GLU A 73 -2.05 2.98 14.51
N THR A 74 -1.12 2.73 13.56
CA THR A 74 -1.11 3.46 12.29
C THR A 74 -2.42 3.21 11.51
N LEU A 75 -2.91 1.96 11.45
CA LEU A 75 -4.17 1.60 10.80
C LEU A 75 -5.39 2.27 11.46
N LEU A 76 -5.41 2.39 12.79
CA LEU A 76 -6.47 3.08 13.52
C LEU A 76 -6.56 4.55 13.11
N GLY A 77 -5.43 5.27 13.10
CA GLY A 77 -5.37 6.67 12.66
C GLY A 77 -5.86 6.87 11.22
N TRP A 78 -5.56 5.92 10.33
CA TRP A 78 -6.12 5.92 8.97
C TRP A 78 -7.64 5.73 8.95
N GLY A 79 -8.16 4.80 9.73
CA GLY A 79 -9.60 4.54 9.85
C GLY A 79 -10.38 5.77 10.33
N GLU A 80 -9.82 6.53 11.28
CA GLU A 80 -10.40 7.78 11.76
C GLU A 80 -10.53 8.84 10.64
N GLN A 81 -9.54 8.95 9.75
CA GLN A 81 -9.55 9.93 8.66
C GLN A 81 -10.46 9.54 7.49
N LEU A 82 -10.58 8.25 7.18
CA LEU A 82 -11.50 7.77 6.14
C LEU A 82 -12.96 7.92 6.56
N GLY A 83 -13.23 7.85 7.86
CA GLY A 83 -14.59 7.93 8.41
C GLY A 83 -15.47 6.79 7.90
N ARG A 84 -16.74 7.10 7.59
CA ARG A 84 -17.74 6.11 7.13
C ARG A 84 -18.11 6.23 5.66
N ASP A 85 -17.27 6.87 4.83
CA ASP A 85 -17.53 7.03 3.40
C ASP A 85 -16.95 5.84 2.61
N PRO A 86 -17.78 4.87 2.16
CA PRO A 86 -17.30 3.70 1.44
C PRO A 86 -16.69 4.06 0.07
N ASP A 87 -17.20 5.09 -0.61
CA ASP A 87 -16.67 5.50 -1.92
C ASP A 87 -15.25 6.06 -1.75
N LEU A 88 -15.01 6.83 -0.69
CA LEU A 88 -13.69 7.35 -0.37
C LEU A 88 -12.72 6.22 0.00
N ALA A 89 -13.16 5.26 0.82
CA ALA A 89 -12.36 4.11 1.22
C ALA A 89 -11.89 3.29 0.01
N VAL A 90 -12.78 3.02 -0.95
CA VAL A 90 -12.47 2.29 -2.18
C VAL A 90 -11.47 3.04 -3.06
N ASN A 91 -11.62 4.35 -3.20
CA ASN A 91 -10.68 5.16 -3.99
C ASN A 91 -9.29 5.19 -3.35
N VAL A 92 -9.20 5.37 -2.04
CA VAL A 92 -7.91 5.35 -1.33
C VAL A 92 -7.25 3.99 -1.44
N LEU A 93 -8.00 2.90 -1.25
CA LEU A 93 -7.49 1.53 -1.39
C LEU A 93 -6.97 1.27 -2.82
N THR A 94 -7.74 1.64 -3.85
CA THR A 94 -7.32 1.48 -5.25
C THR A 94 -5.99 2.19 -5.53
N ASN A 95 -5.83 3.45 -5.08
CA ASN A 95 -4.60 4.20 -5.28
C ASN A 95 -3.40 3.57 -4.56
N ARG A 96 -3.60 3.06 -3.34
CA ARG A 96 -2.55 2.35 -2.60
C ARG A 96 -2.14 1.07 -3.29
N LEU A 97 -3.11 0.25 -3.71
CA LEU A 97 -2.86 -1.03 -4.38
C LEU A 97 -2.11 -0.80 -5.69
N GLN A 98 -2.49 0.22 -6.49
CA GLN A 98 -1.74 0.61 -7.70
C GLN A 98 -0.30 1.00 -7.38
N ARG A 99 -0.06 1.78 -6.33
CA ARG A 99 1.29 2.16 -5.94
C ARG A 99 2.11 0.96 -5.44
N THR A 100 1.53 0.11 -4.60
CA THR A 100 2.21 -1.11 -4.14
C THR A 100 2.52 -2.01 -5.32
N ALA A 101 1.58 -2.20 -6.25
CA ALA A 101 1.79 -2.96 -7.48
C ALA A 101 2.98 -2.40 -8.29
N VAL A 102 3.10 -1.07 -8.43
CA VAL A 102 4.26 -0.44 -9.09
C VAL A 102 5.55 -0.69 -8.31
N GLN A 103 5.54 -0.59 -6.98
CA GLN A 103 6.71 -0.83 -6.13
C GLN A 103 7.19 -2.28 -6.21
N VAL A 104 6.28 -3.24 -6.34
CA VAL A 104 6.62 -4.66 -6.51
C VAL A 104 6.74 -5.08 -7.97
N SER A 105 6.56 -4.21 -8.96
CA SER A 105 6.76 -4.53 -10.38
C SER A 105 8.09 -3.94 -10.86
N GLU A 106 9.08 -4.79 -11.18
CA GLU A 106 10.33 -4.36 -11.81
C GLU A 106 10.25 -4.76 -13.27
N PRO A 107 10.39 -3.82 -14.21
CA PRO A 107 10.30 -4.14 -15.62
C PRO A 107 11.51 -4.92 -16.18
N GLU A 108 12.57 -5.14 -15.40
CA GLU A 108 13.89 -5.57 -15.89
C GLU A 108 14.44 -6.87 -15.25
N ALA A 109 13.71 -7.52 -14.34
CA ALA A 109 14.14 -8.76 -13.73
C ALA A 109 13.77 -9.97 -14.61
N GLU A 110 14.76 -10.77 -15.04
CA GLU A 110 14.54 -12.01 -15.80
C GLU A 110 13.86 -13.10 -14.95
N GLU A 111 14.11 -13.10 -13.65
CA GLU A 111 13.44 -13.94 -12.64
C GLU A 111 13.05 -13.08 -11.43
N LEU A 112 11.78 -13.15 -11.02
CA LEU A 112 11.30 -12.45 -9.83
C LEU A 112 11.67 -13.26 -8.58
N PRO A 113 12.19 -12.62 -7.50
CA PRO A 113 12.42 -13.31 -6.24
C PRO A 113 11.12 -13.94 -5.71
N PRO A 114 11.14 -15.14 -5.11
CA PRO A 114 9.93 -15.83 -4.65
C PRO A 114 9.03 -15.01 -3.71
N GLY A 115 9.64 -14.23 -2.81
CA GLY A 115 8.91 -13.36 -1.89
C GLY A 115 8.16 -12.20 -2.57
N ARG A 116 8.57 -11.83 -3.80
CA ARG A 116 7.98 -10.74 -4.58
C ARG A 116 6.66 -11.15 -5.21
N GLU A 117 6.58 -12.37 -5.74
CA GLU A 117 5.35 -12.93 -6.28
C GLU A 117 4.29 -13.07 -5.18
N ALA A 118 4.68 -13.58 -4.00
CA ALA A 118 3.81 -13.61 -2.83
C ALA A 118 3.33 -12.22 -2.40
N ALA A 119 4.22 -11.22 -2.41
CA ALA A 119 3.86 -9.84 -2.07
C ALA A 119 2.87 -9.23 -3.08
N PHE A 120 3.05 -9.47 -4.38
CA PHE A 120 2.10 -9.04 -5.40
C PHE A 120 0.75 -9.75 -5.27
N ALA A 121 0.76 -11.06 -5.04
CA ALA A 121 -0.45 -11.85 -4.81
C ALA A 121 -1.21 -11.39 -3.56
N ALA A 122 -0.52 -10.92 -2.50
CA ALA A 122 -1.16 -10.30 -1.34
C ALA A 122 -1.90 -9.00 -1.68
N VAL A 123 -1.33 -8.16 -2.56
CA VAL A 123 -2.01 -6.97 -3.08
C VAL A 123 -3.27 -7.37 -3.85
N MET A 124 -3.15 -8.35 -4.75
CA MET A 124 -4.28 -8.82 -5.57
C MET A 124 -5.39 -9.46 -4.72
N THR A 125 -5.03 -10.23 -3.70
CA THR A 125 -5.99 -10.80 -2.73
C THR A 125 -6.80 -9.69 -2.06
N ALA A 126 -6.15 -8.62 -1.61
CA ALA A 126 -6.84 -7.48 -1.00
C ALA A 126 -7.77 -6.75 -2.00
N VAL A 127 -7.34 -6.59 -3.26
CA VAL A 127 -8.18 -6.03 -4.35
C VAL A 127 -9.43 -6.88 -4.54
N TYR A 128 -9.26 -8.19 -4.69
CA TYR A 128 -10.34 -9.12 -4.97
C TYR A 128 -11.32 -9.25 -3.80
N ALA A 129 -10.83 -9.34 -2.56
CA ALA A 129 -11.67 -9.40 -1.37
C ALA A 129 -12.51 -8.12 -1.19
N LEU A 130 -11.90 -6.94 -1.41
CA LEU A 130 -12.64 -5.68 -1.39
C LEU A 130 -13.67 -5.63 -2.53
N GLY A 131 -13.27 -6.02 -3.74
CA GLY A 131 -14.16 -6.10 -4.89
C GLY A 131 -15.38 -6.96 -4.61
N ALA A 132 -15.19 -8.15 -4.02
CA ALA A 132 -16.26 -9.05 -3.63
C ALA A 132 -17.25 -8.39 -2.67
N GLN A 133 -16.76 -7.69 -1.64
CA GLN A 133 -17.63 -6.96 -0.70
C GLN A 133 -18.45 -5.87 -1.42
N LEU A 134 -17.82 -5.10 -2.31
CA LEU A 134 -18.51 -4.03 -3.05
C LEU A 134 -19.56 -4.57 -4.03
N HIS A 135 -19.31 -5.73 -4.65
CA HIS A 135 -20.31 -6.41 -5.48
C HIS A 135 -21.47 -6.91 -4.62
N ALA A 136 -21.18 -7.49 -3.45
CA ALA A 136 -22.19 -7.98 -2.52
C ALA A 136 -23.11 -6.85 -2.02
N ASP A 137 -22.53 -5.70 -1.65
CA ASP A 137 -23.28 -4.52 -1.20
C ASP A 137 -24.25 -3.98 -2.29
N ARG A 138 -23.95 -4.24 -3.56
CA ARG A 138 -24.78 -3.86 -4.72
C ARG A 138 -25.79 -4.95 -5.12
N GLY A 139 -25.78 -6.10 -4.46
CA GLY A 139 -26.58 -7.27 -4.84
C GLY A 139 -26.10 -7.98 -6.12
N ASP A 140 -24.85 -7.75 -6.53
CA ASP A 140 -24.24 -8.40 -7.69
C ASP A 140 -23.58 -9.73 -7.28
N GLU A 141 -24.39 -10.79 -7.26
CA GLU A 141 -23.94 -12.13 -6.83
C GLU A 141 -22.88 -12.75 -7.76
N GLU A 142 -22.96 -12.48 -9.06
CA GLU A 142 -22.00 -13.02 -10.04
C GLU A 142 -20.64 -12.31 -9.91
N GLY A 143 -20.64 -10.98 -9.82
CA GLY A 143 -19.44 -10.20 -9.55
C GLY A 143 -18.80 -10.56 -8.21
N THR A 144 -19.63 -10.81 -7.18
CA THR A 144 -19.14 -11.28 -5.87
C THR A 144 -18.42 -12.61 -5.99
N ARG A 145 -19.03 -13.60 -6.64
CA ARG A 145 -18.43 -14.93 -6.81
C ARG A 145 -17.14 -14.87 -7.62
N HIS A 146 -17.13 -14.12 -8.71
CA HIS A 146 -15.95 -13.97 -9.55
C HIS A 146 -14.78 -13.34 -8.78
N ALA A 147 -15.05 -12.28 -8.02
CA ALA A 147 -14.05 -11.63 -7.19
C ALA A 147 -13.54 -12.56 -6.08
N LEU A 148 -14.41 -13.36 -5.44
CA LEU A 148 -14.00 -14.35 -4.45
C LEU A 148 -13.07 -15.41 -5.04
N SER A 149 -13.36 -15.93 -6.24
CA SER A 149 -12.45 -16.89 -6.91
C SER A 149 -11.08 -16.27 -7.19
N GLY A 150 -11.02 -15.01 -7.63
CA GLY A 150 -9.73 -14.31 -7.79
C GLY A 150 -8.96 -14.14 -6.47
N ALA A 151 -9.66 -13.88 -5.36
CA ALA A 151 -9.04 -13.81 -4.03
C ALA A 151 -8.47 -15.17 -3.59
N GLU A 152 -9.20 -16.26 -3.84
CA GLU A 152 -8.76 -17.63 -3.54
C GLU A 152 -7.53 -18.03 -4.36
N GLU A 153 -7.51 -17.72 -5.66
CA GLU A 153 -6.34 -17.96 -6.53
C GLU A 153 -5.11 -17.19 -6.03
N ALA A 154 -5.28 -15.90 -5.71
CA ALA A 154 -4.19 -15.10 -5.20
C ALA A 154 -3.69 -15.57 -3.81
N LEU A 155 -4.56 -16.11 -2.95
CA LEU A 155 -4.14 -16.71 -1.68
C LEU A 155 -3.26 -17.95 -1.89
N ILE A 156 -3.55 -18.75 -2.92
CA ILE A 156 -2.72 -19.91 -3.28
C ILE A 156 -1.32 -19.44 -3.69
N ASP A 157 -1.24 -18.40 -4.52
CA ASP A 157 0.04 -17.82 -4.97
C ASP A 157 0.86 -17.25 -3.81
N ILE A 158 0.21 -16.66 -2.80
CA ILE A 158 0.88 -16.22 -1.55
C ILE A 158 1.50 -17.43 -0.85
N LEU A 159 0.72 -18.48 -0.61
CA LEU A 159 1.19 -19.67 0.11
C LEU A 159 2.35 -20.35 -0.63
N GLN A 160 2.26 -20.43 -1.95
CA GLN A 160 3.30 -20.99 -2.81
C GLN A 160 4.57 -20.12 -2.77
N GLY A 161 4.46 -18.81 -2.99
CA GLY A 161 5.62 -17.93 -2.94
C GLY A 161 6.27 -17.84 -1.55
N MET A 162 5.47 -17.95 -0.47
CA MET A 162 6.00 -18.12 0.89
C MET A 162 6.78 -19.42 1.04
N HIS A 163 6.27 -20.54 0.51
CA HIS A 163 6.97 -21.82 0.52
C HIS A 163 8.30 -21.72 -0.24
N ASP A 164 8.27 -21.15 -1.45
CA ASP A 164 9.45 -21.00 -2.30
C ASP A 164 10.49 -20.08 -1.65
N LEU A 165 10.06 -19.03 -0.94
CA LEU A 165 10.95 -18.20 -0.13
C LEU A 165 11.58 -18.98 1.03
N ARG A 166 10.82 -19.82 1.74
CA ARG A 166 11.35 -20.70 2.80
C ARG A 166 12.39 -21.67 2.26
N VAL A 167 12.14 -22.25 1.08
CA VAL A 167 13.11 -23.10 0.37
C VAL A 167 14.38 -22.31 0.04
N ALA A 168 14.24 -21.10 -0.52
CA ALA A 168 15.37 -20.26 -0.90
C ALA A 168 16.27 -19.86 0.28
N ILE A 169 15.71 -19.66 1.47
CA ILE A 169 16.47 -19.36 2.70
C ILE A 169 16.94 -20.63 3.45
N GLY A 170 16.62 -21.83 2.96
CA GLY A 170 16.99 -23.09 3.59
C GLY A 170 16.16 -23.48 4.83
N ASP A 171 15.00 -22.84 5.04
CA ASP A 171 14.04 -23.12 6.13
C ASP A 171 12.93 -24.10 5.72
N ALA A 172 13.04 -24.72 4.54
CA ALA A 172 12.13 -25.79 4.18
C ALA A 172 12.43 -27.03 5.04
N ALA A 173 11.42 -27.53 5.75
CA ALA A 173 11.52 -28.78 6.49
C ALA A 173 12.03 -29.88 5.54
N GLY A 174 13.27 -30.32 5.76
CA GLY A 174 13.83 -31.47 5.03
C GLY A 174 12.96 -32.70 5.28
N PRO A 175 12.95 -33.68 4.35
CA PRO A 175 12.26 -34.94 4.60
C PRO A 175 12.75 -35.48 5.94
N VAL A 176 11.81 -35.75 6.86
CA VAL A 176 12.09 -36.38 8.15
C VAL A 176 12.93 -37.62 7.82
N SER A 177 14.21 -37.64 8.20
CA SER A 177 15.00 -38.84 8.00
C SER A 177 14.32 -39.90 8.83
N GLU A 178 13.70 -40.89 8.17
CA GLU A 178 13.28 -42.11 8.85
C GLU A 178 14.49 -42.61 9.62
N GLY A 179 14.40 -42.54 10.94
CA GLY A 179 15.40 -43.11 11.81
C GLY A 179 15.50 -44.59 11.46
N ASN A 180 16.66 -44.99 10.93
CA ASN A 180 17.04 -46.38 10.94
C ASN A 180 17.31 -46.76 12.40
N ASP A 181 16.34 -47.44 13.01
CA ASP A 181 16.55 -48.35 14.13
C ASP A 181 17.49 -49.50 13.71
#